data_AF-A0A811LCM7-F1
#
_entry.id   AF-A0A811LCM7-F1
#
_cell.length_a   1.000
_cell.length_b   1.000
_cell.length_c   1.000
_cell.angle_alpha   90.00
_cell.angle_beta   90.00
_cell.angle_gamma   90.00
#
_symmetry.space_group_name_H-M   'P 1'
#
loop_
_entity.id
_entity.type
_entity.pdbx_description
1 polymer ?
#
loop_
_entity_poly.entity_id
_entity_poly.type
_entity_poly.pdbx_seq_one_letter_code
_entity_poly.pdbx_strand_id
1 'polypeptide(L)'
;MVFGQENPCYLKVRSVGVNPARNSILLIDKNNKVHTFELSTRQLKSTQDLENVFSNAPENIDLIVSNNDQIQLVDERTIHSYHQNPDGTFESVGGTKQLHSRVIFYPDSSISLNNGTVYLINGGVFADYNLASNTPNILGNRDVVLANLPERGFSAFPIDNQPTQANLYVFFDQKVGEYNMEEKVLKNEVNVNQFFSC
;
A
#
# COMPACT_ATOMS: atom_id res chain seq x y z
N MET A 1 -10.07 -28.34 22.54
CA MET A 1 -10.27 -28.14 21.10
C MET A 1 -9.58 -26.84 20.75
N VAL A 2 -8.44 -26.90 20.08
CA VAL A 2 -7.72 -25.71 19.62
C VAL A 2 -8.36 -25.32 18.29
N PHE A 3 -9.05 -24.18 18.27
CA PHE A 3 -9.56 -23.60 17.02
C PHE A 3 -8.37 -23.32 16.11
N GLY A 4 -8.51 -23.71 14.84
CA GLY A 4 -7.43 -23.71 13.86
C GLY A 4 -6.71 -22.37 13.80
N GLN A 5 -5.42 -22.38 14.13
CA GLN A 5 -4.50 -21.38 13.61
C GLN A 5 -4.53 -21.54 12.09
N GLU A 6 -5.17 -20.61 11.39
CA GLU A 6 -4.90 -20.43 9.96
C GLU A 6 -3.39 -20.35 9.81
N ASN A 7 -2.85 -21.24 8.99
CA ASN A 7 -1.42 -21.23 8.70
C ASN A 7 -1.11 -19.88 8.02
N PRO A 8 -0.31 -18.99 8.64
CA PRO A 8 -0.01 -17.67 8.08
C PRO A 8 0.75 -17.76 6.75
N CYS A 9 1.17 -18.96 6.32
CA CYS A 9 1.98 -19.23 5.13
C CYS A 9 1.20 -19.42 3.83
N TYR A 10 -0.10 -19.11 3.78
CA TYR A 10 -0.88 -19.12 2.53
C TYR A 10 -1.64 -17.81 2.33
N LEU A 11 -0.88 -16.71 2.28
CA LEU A 11 -1.42 -15.38 2.01
C LEU A 11 -1.75 -15.26 0.53
N LYS A 12 -3.02 -15.04 0.21
CA LYS A 12 -3.45 -14.56 -1.12
C LYS A 12 -3.65 -13.06 -1.03
N VAL A 13 -2.58 -12.32 -1.26
CA VAL A 13 -2.55 -10.86 -1.18
C VAL A 13 -3.49 -10.24 -2.22
N ARG A 14 -4.34 -9.32 -1.77
CA ARG A 14 -5.18 -8.47 -2.60
C ARG A 14 -4.61 -7.06 -2.69
N SER A 15 -4.29 -6.45 -1.54
CA SER A 15 -3.69 -5.12 -1.48
C SER A 15 -2.67 -5.05 -0.34
N VAL A 16 -1.66 -4.22 -0.51
CA VAL A 16 -0.60 -3.98 0.48
C VAL A 16 -0.37 -2.49 0.61
N GLY A 17 -0.14 -2.04 1.83
CA GLY A 17 0.34 -0.71 2.13
C GLY A 17 1.18 -0.71 3.39
N VAL A 18 1.52 0.49 3.85
CA VAL A 18 2.22 0.71 5.10
C VAL A 18 1.44 1.76 5.89
N ASN A 19 1.43 1.65 7.22
CA ASN A 19 0.74 2.65 8.03
C ASN A 19 1.47 4.01 8.03
N PRO A 20 0.80 5.11 8.47
CA PRO A 20 1.39 6.44 8.48
C PRO A 20 2.70 6.56 9.27
N ALA A 21 2.80 5.84 10.40
CA ALA A 21 4.02 5.81 11.21
C ALA A 21 5.19 5.02 10.57
N ARG A 22 4.99 4.42 9.40
CA ARG A 22 5.99 3.65 8.64
C ARG A 22 6.68 2.57 9.47
N ASN A 23 5.92 1.89 10.34
CA ASN A 23 6.44 0.82 11.20
C ASN A 23 5.72 -0.51 11.01
N SER A 24 4.60 -0.52 10.28
CA SER A 24 3.80 -1.71 10.02
C SER A 24 3.38 -1.80 8.56
N ILE A 25 3.56 -2.99 7.97
CA ILE A 25 2.99 -3.38 6.69
C ILE A 25 1.57 -3.88 6.95
N LEU A 26 0.62 -3.39 6.15
CA LEU A 26 -0.77 -3.82 6.16
C LEU A 26 -1.03 -4.61 4.87
N LEU A 27 -1.44 -5.86 5.02
CA LEU A 27 -1.75 -6.75 3.90
C LEU A 27 -3.21 -7.17 4.01
N ILE A 28 -3.99 -6.86 3.00
CA ILE A 28 -5.37 -7.32 2.87
C ILE A 28 -5.37 -8.55 1.98
N ASP A 29 -5.90 -9.66 2.48
CA ASP A 29 -6.04 -10.88 1.70
C ASP A 29 -7.39 -10.97 0.95
N LYS A 30 -7.57 -12.02 0.16
CA LYS A 30 -8.82 -12.28 -0.59
C LYS A 30 -10.04 -12.59 0.28
N ASN A 31 -9.86 -12.84 1.58
CA ASN A 31 -10.94 -13.10 2.53
C ASN A 31 -11.27 -11.86 3.36
N ASN A 32 -10.80 -10.67 2.97
CA ASN A 32 -10.94 -9.42 3.71
C ASN A 32 -10.36 -9.49 5.13
N LYS A 33 -9.27 -10.24 5.32
CA LYS A 33 -8.47 -10.14 6.54
C LYS A 33 -7.31 -9.20 6.35
N VAL A 34 -7.08 -8.35 7.35
CA VAL A 34 -5.91 -7.48 7.46
C VAL A 34 -4.87 -8.18 8.32
N HIS A 35 -3.75 -8.51 7.69
CA HIS A 35 -2.55 -9.01 8.35
C HIS A 35 -1.60 -7.83 8.58
N THR A 36 -1.27 -7.57 9.84
CA THR A 36 -0.36 -6.50 10.23
C THR A 36 0.99 -7.10 10.55
N PHE A 37 2.02 -6.73 9.79
CA PHE A 37 3.40 -7.15 10.02
C PHE A 37 4.24 -5.96 10.49
N GLU A 38 5.15 -6.17 11.41
CA GLU A 38 6.15 -5.14 11.75
C GLU A 38 7.17 -5.01 10.64
N LEU A 39 7.41 -3.79 10.15
CA LEU A 39 8.23 -3.54 8.97
C LEU A 39 9.70 -3.95 9.19
N SER A 40 10.24 -3.73 10.40
CA SER A 40 11.65 -3.99 10.71
C SER A 40 11.96 -5.47 10.88
N THR A 41 11.07 -6.24 11.50
CA THR A 41 11.27 -7.67 11.80
C THR A 41 10.55 -8.58 10.82
N ARG A 42 9.59 -8.04 10.06
CA ARG A 42 8.66 -8.74 9.17
C ARG A 42 7.80 -9.79 9.89
N GLN A 43 7.70 -9.70 11.22
CA GLN A 43 6.90 -10.61 12.02
C GLN A 43 5.42 -10.20 12.04
N LEU A 44 4.54 -11.20 11.93
CA LEU A 44 3.10 -11.02 12.07
C LEU A 44 2.76 -10.56 13.49
N LYS A 45 2.09 -9.41 13.61
CA LYS A 45 1.59 -8.87 14.87
C LYS A 45 0.13 -9.24 15.11
N SER A 46 -0.70 -9.19 14.08
CA SER A 46 -2.12 -9.52 14.19
C SER A 46 -2.73 -9.88 12.84
N THR A 47 -3.80 -10.66 12.90
CA THR A 47 -4.72 -10.93 11.80
C THR A 47 -6.14 -10.65 12.30
N GLN A 48 -6.85 -9.76 11.62
CA GLN A 48 -8.20 -9.34 12.00
C GLN A 48 -9.05 -9.14 10.74
N ASP A 49 -10.37 -9.24 10.87
CA ASP A 49 -11.27 -8.88 9.77
C ASP A 49 -11.14 -7.38 9.44
N LEU A 50 -11.29 -7.05 8.16
CA LEU A 50 -11.12 -5.70 7.63
C LEU A 50 -11.93 -4.66 8.40
N GLU A 51 -13.19 -4.96 8.72
CA GLU A 51 -14.10 -4.07 9.46
C GLU A 51 -13.68 -3.80 10.91
N ASN A 52 -12.91 -4.71 11.51
CA ASN A 52 -12.38 -4.54 12.86
C ASN A 52 -11.11 -3.67 12.87
N VAL A 53 -10.41 -3.57 11.73
CA VAL A 53 -9.20 -2.74 11.59
C VAL A 53 -9.51 -1.38 10.98
N PHE A 54 -10.43 -1.31 10.02
CA PHE A 54 -10.85 -0.10 9.34
C PHE A 54 -12.36 0.08 9.51
N SER A 55 -12.79 1.07 10.29
CA SER A 55 -14.21 1.29 10.53
C SER A 55 -14.93 1.76 9.25
N ASN A 56 -16.04 1.12 8.88
CA ASN A 56 -16.76 1.39 7.62
C ASN A 56 -15.87 1.24 6.36
N ALA A 57 -14.98 0.24 6.33
CA ALA A 57 -14.19 -0.08 5.15
C ALA A 57 -15.07 -0.40 3.93
N PRO A 58 -14.66 0.00 2.71
CA PRO A 58 -15.31 -0.48 1.49
C PRO A 58 -15.05 -1.99 1.30
N GLU A 59 -15.97 -2.68 0.63
CA GLU A 59 -15.84 -4.12 0.33
C GLU A 59 -14.67 -4.38 -0.66
N ASN A 60 -14.53 -3.50 -1.65
CA ASN A 60 -13.49 -3.54 -2.66
C ASN A 60 -12.42 -2.52 -2.31
N ILE A 61 -11.17 -2.97 -2.28
CA ILE A 61 -10.01 -2.13 -2.01
C ILE A 61 -8.96 -2.50 -3.05
N ASP A 62 -8.68 -1.56 -3.94
CA ASP A 62 -7.61 -1.69 -4.91
C ASP A 62 -6.27 -1.31 -4.25
N LEU A 63 -6.25 -0.17 -3.56
CA LEU A 63 -5.01 0.39 -3.02
C LEU A 63 -5.13 0.79 -1.55
N ILE A 64 -4.04 0.57 -0.83
CA ILE A 64 -3.78 1.15 0.49
C ILE A 64 -2.66 2.16 0.31
N VAL A 65 -2.97 3.44 0.44
CA VAL A 65 -1.97 4.53 0.31
C VAL A 65 -1.88 5.33 1.59
N SER A 66 -0.69 5.80 1.92
CA SER A 66 -0.49 6.57 3.13
C SER A 66 0.57 7.65 2.96
N ASN A 67 0.39 8.73 3.71
CA ASN A 67 1.42 9.70 3.99
C ASN A 67 1.74 9.64 5.50
N ASN A 68 2.44 10.65 6.03
CA ASN A 68 2.89 10.64 7.43
C ASN A 68 1.75 10.83 8.45
N ASP A 69 0.57 11.28 8.03
CA ASP A 69 -0.53 11.68 8.93
C ASP A 69 -1.80 10.84 8.74
N GLN A 70 -2.03 10.32 7.54
CA GLN A 70 -3.26 9.62 7.16
C GLN A 70 -2.99 8.43 6.27
N ILE A 71 -3.92 7.48 6.34
CA ILE A 71 -4.03 6.35 5.43
C ILE A 71 -5.35 6.43 4.69
N GLN A 72 -5.36 6.01 3.44
CA GLN A 72 -6.53 6.01 2.59
C GLN A 72 -6.67 4.65 1.90
N LEU A 73 -7.90 4.16 1.87
CA LEU A 73 -8.29 3.03 1.04
C LEU A 73 -8.91 3.57 -0.23
N VAL A 74 -8.44 3.10 -1.39
CA VAL A 74 -8.96 3.50 -2.70
C VAL A 74 -9.72 2.32 -3.31
N ASP A 75 -10.98 2.58 -3.62
CA ASP A 75 -11.87 1.69 -4.37
C ASP A 75 -12.19 2.38 -5.70
N GLU A 76 -11.59 1.89 -6.78
CA GLU A 76 -11.59 2.54 -8.09
C GLU A 76 -11.06 3.98 -8.03
N ARG A 77 -11.97 4.95 -7.88
CA ARG A 77 -11.68 6.38 -7.73
C ARG A 77 -12.25 6.97 -6.46
N THR A 78 -12.88 6.16 -5.63
CA THR A 78 -13.45 6.55 -4.35
C THR A 78 -12.39 6.42 -3.27
N ILE A 79 -12.20 7.48 -2.51
CA ILE A 79 -11.21 7.60 -1.44
C ILE A 79 -11.94 7.54 -0.10
N HIS A 80 -11.52 6.61 0.73
CA HIS A 80 -11.94 6.45 2.11
C HIS A 80 -10.74 6.81 3.00
N SER A 81 -10.87 7.89 3.78
CA SER A 81 -9.78 8.39 4.63
C SER A 81 -9.92 7.91 6.06
N TYR A 82 -8.78 7.64 6.69
CA TYR A 82 -8.73 7.18 8.08
C TYR A 82 -7.62 7.87 8.88
N HIS A 83 -7.87 8.01 10.18
CA HIS A 83 -6.87 8.33 11.19
C HIS A 83 -6.48 7.06 11.95
N GLN A 84 -5.19 6.93 12.26
CA GLN A 84 -4.69 5.81 13.04
C GLN A 84 -4.93 6.06 14.53
N ASN A 85 -5.57 5.10 15.19
CA ASN A 85 -5.75 5.08 16.63
C ASN A 85 -4.48 4.54 17.34
N PRO A 86 -4.28 4.85 18.64
CA PRO A 86 -3.15 4.33 19.40
C PRO A 86 -3.07 2.80 19.48
N ASP A 87 -4.19 2.11 19.33
CA ASP A 87 -4.27 0.64 19.33
C ASP A 87 -3.93 0.01 17.97
N GLY A 88 -3.66 0.82 16.95
CA GLY A 88 -3.34 0.39 15.59
C GLY A 88 -4.54 0.20 14.67
N THR A 89 -5.77 0.41 15.15
CA THR A 89 -6.97 0.47 14.30
C THR A 89 -7.05 1.81 13.56
N PHE A 90 -7.94 1.89 12.58
CA PHE A 90 -8.12 3.04 11.70
C PHE A 90 -9.57 3.51 11.73
N GLU A 91 -9.78 4.70 12.29
CA GLU A 91 -11.10 5.32 12.36
C GLU A 91 -11.37 6.16 11.11
N SER A 92 -12.52 5.93 10.47
CA SER A 92 -12.95 6.73 9.32
C SER A 92 -13.08 8.20 9.67
N VAL A 93 -12.53 9.08 8.84
CA VAL A 93 -12.66 10.54 8.98
C VAL A 93 -14.03 11.06 8.52
N GLY A 94 -14.92 10.15 8.07
CA GLY A 94 -16.26 10.46 7.62
C GLY A 94 -16.32 10.93 6.17
N GLY A 95 -17.36 10.45 5.46
CA GLY A 95 -17.59 10.73 4.05
C GLY A 95 -16.59 10.02 3.12
N THR A 96 -16.91 10.02 1.82
CA THR A 96 -16.01 9.58 0.75
C THR A 96 -15.71 10.74 -0.16
N LYS A 97 -14.53 10.73 -0.77
CA LYS A 97 -14.16 11.71 -1.81
C LYS A 97 -13.91 10.97 -3.12
N GLN A 98 -14.16 11.63 -4.24
CA GLN A 98 -13.65 11.15 -5.52
C GLN A 98 -12.23 11.67 -5.73
N LEU A 99 -11.38 10.86 -6.34
CA LEU A 99 -10.10 11.31 -6.88
C LEU A 99 -10.34 12.55 -7.74
N HIS A 100 -9.44 13.52 -7.59
CA HIS A 100 -9.50 14.78 -8.30
C HIS A 100 -9.75 14.55 -9.79
N SER A 101 -10.60 15.37 -10.41
CA SER A 101 -11.05 15.17 -11.80
C SER A 101 -9.92 15.12 -12.84
N ARG A 102 -8.76 15.72 -12.53
CA ARG A 102 -7.53 15.64 -13.34
C ARG A 102 -6.90 14.24 -13.40
N VAL A 103 -7.16 13.38 -12.42
CA VAL A 103 -6.79 11.96 -12.48
C VAL A 103 -7.88 11.25 -13.28
N ILE A 104 -7.65 11.11 -14.58
CA ILE A 104 -8.62 10.58 -15.55
C ILE A 104 -8.56 9.06 -15.71
N PHE A 105 -7.87 8.37 -14.82
CA PHE A 105 -7.68 6.92 -14.83
C PHE A 105 -8.06 6.31 -13.48
N TYR A 106 -8.18 4.99 -13.47
CA TYR A 106 -8.46 4.17 -12.30
C TYR A 106 -7.13 3.57 -11.82
N PRO A 107 -6.53 4.06 -10.72
CA PRO A 107 -5.23 3.58 -10.28
C PRO A 107 -5.32 2.14 -9.77
N ASP A 108 -4.41 1.30 -10.24
CA ASP A 108 -4.26 -0.09 -9.82
C ASP A 108 -2.86 -0.39 -9.28
N SER A 109 -1.99 0.63 -9.27
CA SER A 109 -0.70 0.58 -8.62
C SER A 109 -0.42 1.84 -7.83
N SER A 110 0.38 1.73 -6.77
CA SER A 110 0.77 2.89 -5.96
C SER A 110 2.20 2.83 -5.44
N ILE A 111 2.76 4.00 -5.17
CA ILE A 111 4.01 4.16 -4.41
C ILE A 111 3.78 5.19 -3.32
N SER A 112 4.03 4.85 -2.06
CA SER A 112 3.90 5.76 -0.91
C SER A 112 5.27 6.06 -0.32
N LEU A 113 5.71 7.32 -0.36
CA LEU A 113 7.07 7.76 0.04
C LEU A 113 7.11 8.41 1.44
N ASN A 114 8.28 8.43 2.11
CA ASN A 114 8.42 9.00 3.47
C ASN A 114 8.31 10.54 3.49
N ASN A 115 8.47 11.20 2.34
CA ASN A 115 8.26 12.64 2.21
C ASN A 115 6.77 13.00 2.05
N GLY A 116 5.88 12.01 2.08
CA GLY A 116 4.44 12.16 1.92
C GLY A 116 3.96 12.15 0.47
N THR A 117 4.85 12.08 -0.52
CA THR A 117 4.48 11.90 -1.93
C THR A 117 3.82 10.54 -2.12
N VAL A 118 2.71 10.52 -2.83
CA VAL A 118 2.06 9.28 -3.29
C VAL A 118 1.96 9.29 -4.80
N TYR A 119 2.51 8.28 -5.46
CA TYR A 119 2.27 8.06 -6.88
C TYR A 119 1.07 7.13 -7.04
N LEU A 120 0.03 7.60 -7.75
CA LEU A 120 -1.08 6.78 -8.22
C LEU A 120 -0.83 6.43 -9.69
N ILE A 121 -0.86 5.15 -10.04
CA ILE A 121 -0.35 4.65 -11.32
C ILE A 121 -1.40 3.79 -11.99
N ASN A 122 -1.49 3.89 -13.32
CA ASN A 122 -2.21 2.94 -14.15
C ASN A 122 -1.46 2.76 -15.48
N GLY A 123 -0.86 1.60 -15.69
CA GLY A 123 -0.01 1.34 -16.86
C GLY A 123 1.10 2.39 -17.03
N GLY A 124 1.21 2.96 -18.23
CA GLY A 124 2.26 3.92 -18.59
C GLY A 124 2.10 5.34 -18.04
N VAL A 125 1.08 5.64 -17.22
CA VAL A 125 0.86 6.98 -16.65
C VAL A 125 0.84 6.98 -15.12
N PHE A 126 1.22 8.11 -14.53
CA PHE A 126 1.12 8.32 -13.09
C PHE A 126 0.62 9.72 -12.73
N ALA A 127 0.13 9.85 -11.50
CA ALA A 127 -0.12 11.10 -10.81
C ALA A 127 0.72 11.16 -9.52
N ASP A 128 1.56 12.18 -9.36
CA ASP A 128 2.05 12.59 -8.04
C ASP A 128 0.88 13.25 -7.31
N TYR A 129 0.44 12.63 -6.23
CA TYR A 129 -0.82 12.92 -5.57
C TYR A 129 -0.61 13.36 -4.12
N ASN A 130 -1.20 14.51 -3.78
CA ASN A 130 -1.32 14.96 -2.40
C ASN A 130 -2.62 14.40 -1.80
N LEU A 131 -2.46 13.41 -0.90
CA LEU A 131 -3.59 12.78 -0.21
C LEU A 131 -4.39 13.78 0.64
N ALA A 132 -3.77 14.80 1.22
CA ALA A 132 -4.41 15.71 2.19
C ALA A 132 -5.32 16.73 1.49
N SER A 133 -4.82 17.33 0.41
CA SER A 133 -5.60 18.27 -0.40
C SER A 133 -6.47 17.59 -1.45
N ASN A 134 -6.31 16.27 -1.68
CA ASN A 134 -6.99 15.53 -2.75
C ASN A 134 -6.71 16.17 -4.12
N THR A 135 -5.43 16.42 -4.44
CA THR A 135 -5.01 17.08 -5.69
C THR A 135 -3.75 16.46 -6.27
N PRO A 136 -3.66 16.29 -7.61
CA PRO A 136 -2.42 15.91 -8.26
C PRO A 136 -1.49 17.11 -8.38
N ASN A 137 -0.22 16.93 -8.05
CA ASN A 137 0.86 17.88 -8.26
C ASN A 137 1.35 17.82 -9.72
N ILE A 138 1.58 16.60 -10.21
CA ILE A 138 2.14 16.31 -11.54
C ILE A 138 1.40 15.11 -12.13
N LEU A 139 1.16 15.15 -13.44
CA LEU A 139 0.78 13.99 -14.25
C LEU A 139 1.92 13.71 -15.22
N GLY A 140 2.30 12.45 -15.40
CA GLY A 140 3.48 12.12 -16.18
C GLY A 140 3.50 10.72 -16.78
N ASN A 141 4.53 10.48 -17.59
CA ASN A 141 4.82 9.17 -18.15
C ASN A 141 5.59 8.34 -17.11
N ARG A 142 4.98 7.24 -16.67
CA ARG A 142 5.52 6.33 -15.65
C ARG A 142 6.79 5.64 -16.13
N ASP A 143 6.89 5.29 -17.41
CA ASP A 143 8.04 4.56 -17.95
C ASP A 143 9.30 5.42 -18.04
N VAL A 144 9.15 6.75 -17.99
CA VAL A 144 10.28 7.69 -17.93
C VAL A 144 10.76 7.86 -16.49
N VAL A 145 9.84 8.02 -15.54
CA VAL A 145 10.17 8.37 -14.14
C VAL A 145 10.43 7.13 -13.28
N LEU A 146 9.63 6.08 -13.46
CA LEU A 146 9.55 4.87 -12.63
C LEU A 146 9.64 3.59 -13.48
N ALA A 147 10.66 3.55 -14.35
CA ALA A 147 10.88 2.45 -15.29
C ALA A 147 11.06 1.08 -14.58
N ASN A 148 10.80 -0.02 -15.29
CA ASN A 148 11.10 -1.39 -14.84
C ASN A 148 10.40 -1.89 -13.55
N LEU A 149 9.38 -1.18 -13.06
CA LEU A 149 8.38 -1.76 -12.14
C LEU A 149 7.39 -2.68 -12.90
N PRO A 150 6.64 -3.55 -12.21
CA PRO A 150 5.54 -4.31 -12.80
C PRO A 150 4.55 -3.40 -13.53
N GLU A 151 3.91 -3.91 -14.59
CA GLU A 151 3.05 -3.11 -15.46
C GLU A 151 1.80 -2.59 -14.71
N ARG A 152 1.23 -3.42 -13.83
CA ARG A 152 -0.05 -3.18 -13.13
C ARG A 152 -0.07 -3.92 -11.79
N GLY A 153 -0.99 -3.55 -10.91
CA GLY A 153 -1.33 -4.33 -9.71
C GLY A 153 -0.23 -4.40 -8.65
N PHE A 154 0.54 -3.32 -8.46
CA PHE A 154 1.64 -3.30 -7.49
C PHE A 154 1.50 -2.19 -6.45
N SER A 155 1.99 -2.46 -5.24
CA SER A 155 2.18 -1.45 -4.20
C SER A 155 3.65 -1.36 -3.84
N ALA A 156 4.17 -0.14 -3.68
CA ALA A 156 5.53 0.07 -3.23
C ALA A 156 5.65 1.09 -2.11
N PHE A 157 6.62 0.88 -1.23
CA PHE A 157 6.95 1.80 -0.13
C PHE A 157 8.41 1.62 0.30
N PRO A 158 9.04 2.66 0.89
CA PRO A 158 10.43 2.62 1.33
C PRO A 158 10.77 1.43 2.24
N ILE A 159 12.00 0.91 2.05
CA ILE A 159 12.57 -0.14 2.89
C ILE A 159 12.99 0.40 4.26
N ASP A 160 13.36 1.68 4.30
CA ASP A 160 13.83 2.38 5.49
C ASP A 160 13.10 3.72 5.67
N ASN A 161 13.33 4.36 6.81
CA ASN A 161 12.79 5.68 7.13
C ASN A 161 13.70 6.81 6.67
N GLN A 162 14.68 6.55 5.78
CA GLN A 162 15.61 7.59 5.35
C GLN A 162 14.89 8.60 4.44
N PRO A 163 15.33 9.88 4.43
CA PRO A 163 14.73 10.91 3.59
C PRO A 163 14.94 10.68 2.08
N THR A 164 16.08 10.09 1.71
CA THR A 164 16.51 9.93 0.31
C THR A 164 15.85 8.74 -0.42
N GLN A 165 15.20 7.83 0.32
CA GLN A 165 14.32 6.75 -0.18
C GLN A 165 14.86 6.05 -1.44
N ALA A 166 16.13 5.66 -1.42
CA ALA A 166 16.77 5.08 -2.60
C ALA A 166 16.14 3.74 -3.00
N ASN A 167 15.63 2.99 -2.03
CA ASN A 167 15.10 1.64 -2.25
C ASN A 167 13.68 1.47 -1.69
N LEU A 168 12.84 0.82 -2.48
CA LEU A 168 11.46 0.49 -2.16
C LEU A 168 11.27 -1.02 -2.11
N TYR A 169 10.45 -1.50 -1.18
CA TYR A 169 9.78 -2.79 -1.39
C TYR A 169 8.69 -2.61 -2.44
N VAL A 170 8.58 -3.57 -3.35
CA VAL A 170 7.54 -3.61 -4.39
C VAL A 170 6.81 -4.94 -4.27
N PHE A 171 5.54 -4.89 -3.90
CA PHE A 171 4.63 -6.03 -3.78
C PHE A 171 3.81 -6.16 -5.06
N PHE A 172 3.85 -7.33 -5.70
CA PHE A 172 3.14 -7.63 -6.96
C PHE A 172 3.03 -9.15 -7.15
N ASP A 173 1.96 -9.66 -7.76
CA ASP A 173 1.84 -11.09 -8.14
C ASP A 173 2.27 -12.11 -7.07
N GLN A 174 1.94 -11.88 -5.79
CA GLN A 174 2.38 -12.71 -4.64
C GLN A 174 3.90 -12.77 -4.41
N LYS A 175 4.62 -11.79 -4.93
CA LYS A 175 6.05 -11.57 -4.74
C LYS A 175 6.33 -10.22 -4.09
N VAL A 176 7.55 -10.10 -3.59
CA VAL A 176 8.15 -8.86 -3.12
C VAL A 176 9.52 -8.74 -3.77
N GLY A 177 9.81 -7.59 -4.37
CA GLY A 177 11.14 -7.24 -4.86
C GLY A 177 11.64 -5.93 -4.24
N GLU A 178 12.90 -5.62 -4.48
CA GLU A 178 13.54 -4.37 -4.08
C GLU A 178 13.78 -3.52 -5.32
N TYR A 179 13.22 -2.32 -5.36
CA TYR A 179 13.38 -1.38 -6.47
C TYR A 179 14.28 -0.23 -6.06
N ASN A 180 15.37 -0.02 -6.80
CA ASN A 180 16.21 1.17 -6.67
C ASN A 180 15.64 2.29 -7.55
N MET A 181 15.27 3.41 -6.94
CA MET A 181 14.66 4.55 -7.65
C MET A 181 15.63 5.31 -8.56
N GLU A 182 16.92 5.33 -8.23
CA GLU A 182 17.96 6.00 -8.99
C GLU A 182 18.37 5.17 -10.22
N GLU A 183 18.68 3.89 -9.98
CA GLU A 183 19.07 2.95 -11.03
C GLU A 183 17.88 2.50 -11.89
N LYS A 184 16.66 2.64 -11.36
CA LYS A 184 15.40 2.16 -11.96
C LYS A 184 15.43 0.66 -12.26
N VAL A 185 15.84 -0.12 -11.27
CA VAL A 185 15.99 -1.59 -11.39
C VAL A 185 15.26 -2.27 -10.24
N LEU A 186 14.43 -3.26 -10.58
CA LEU A 186 13.83 -4.22 -9.66
C LEU A 186 14.72 -5.45 -9.53
N LYS A 187 15.03 -5.86 -8.30
CA LYS A 187 15.90 -7.01 -7.99
C LYS A 187 15.39 -7.77 -6.76
N ASN A 188 16.08 -8.87 -6.44
CA ASN A 188 15.86 -9.63 -5.20
C ASN A 188 14.41 -10.11 -5.01
N GLU A 189 13.74 -10.48 -6.10
CA GLU A 189 12.36 -10.99 -6.04
C GLU A 189 12.27 -12.30 -5.25
N VAL A 190 11.38 -12.32 -4.26
CA VAL A 190 11.02 -13.50 -3.46
C VAL A 190 9.52 -13.62 -3.35
N ASN A 191 9.00 -14.80 -3.03
CA ASN A 191 7.57 -14.95 -2.75
C ASN A 191 7.19 -14.23 -1.45
N VAL A 192 5.97 -13.72 -1.35
CA VAL A 192 5.45 -13.04 -0.15
C VAL A 192 5.61 -13.90 1.12
N ASN A 193 5.33 -15.20 1.04
CA ASN A 193 5.49 -16.11 2.18
C ASN A 193 6.96 -16.19 2.64
N GLN A 194 7.90 -16.23 1.68
CA GLN A 194 9.33 -16.24 1.99
C GLN A 194 9.78 -14.90 2.60
N PHE A 195 9.25 -13.79 2.08
CA PHE A 195 9.55 -12.45 2.59
C PHE A 195 9.18 -12.30 4.08
N PHE A 196 8.01 -12.83 4.47
CA PHE A 196 7.53 -12.82 5.85
C PHE A 196 8.03 -13.99 6.70
N SER A 197 8.96 -14.81 6.19
CA SER A 197 9.52 -15.99 6.88
C SER A 197 8.43 -16.95 7.40
N CYS A 198 7.39 -17.13 6.57
CA CYS A 198 6.28 -18.04 6.80
C CYS A 198 6.62 -19.43 6.25
#